data_AF-A0A239DCC5-F1
#
_entry.id   AF-A0A239DCC5-F1
#
_cell.length_a   1.000
_cell.length_b   1.000
_cell.length_c   1.000
_cell.angle_alpha   90.00
_cell.angle_beta   90.00
_cell.angle_gamma   90.00
#
_symmetry.space_group_name_H-M   'P 1'
#
loop_
_entity.id
_entity.type
_entity.pdbx_description
1 polymer ?
#
loop_
_entity_poly.entity_id
_entity_poly.type
_entity_poly.pdbx_seq_one_letter_code
_entity_poly.pdbx_strand_id
1 'polypeptide(L)'
;MDKKNKGNMRTIITNAVCGSASHIYQTTIHITANENAYPSSVLGCTITNAEIVHSKFENFDRKNINVRVDGKFEIHVWYEANGDTNVSKKYGNFSELIQVENIEGISSIEGNYFNRLILARIKKNPVSHGTSIVDLSGVPTIAIQVEYELGVEVVGEARLTILTQPIEHNVESYETIIPAAIYLEEKKATEEKKEEKKEEKKATEEKKE
;
A
#
# COMPACT_ATOMS: atom_id res chain seq x y z
N MET A 1 -11.08 -38.02 34.22
CA MET A 1 -10.64 -36.62 34.06
C MET A 1 -9.15 -36.65 33.79
N ASP A 2 -8.76 -36.77 32.53
CA ASP A 2 -7.36 -36.92 32.12
C ASP A 2 -6.58 -35.62 32.31
N LYS A 3 -5.55 -35.68 33.15
CA LYS A 3 -4.53 -34.64 33.35
C LYS A 3 -3.35 -34.81 32.40
N LYS A 4 -3.57 -35.26 31.16
CA LYS A 4 -2.51 -35.39 30.15
C LYS A 4 -2.68 -34.30 29.10
N ASN A 5 -1.64 -33.46 28.96
CA ASN A 5 -1.53 -32.30 28.08
C ASN A 5 -2.20 -31.01 28.52
N LYS A 6 -1.76 -30.47 29.67
CA LYS A 6 -1.82 -29.03 29.90
C LYS A 6 -0.73 -28.38 29.03
N GLY A 7 -1.06 -28.09 27.76
CA GLY A 7 -0.14 -27.38 26.87
C GLY A 7 0.30 -26.07 27.53
N ASN A 8 1.60 -25.79 27.51
CA ASN A 8 2.13 -24.55 28.05
C ASN A 8 1.88 -23.43 27.04
N MET A 9 1.16 -22.40 27.44
CA MET A 9 0.98 -21.22 26.60
C MET A 9 2.28 -20.40 26.62
N ARG A 10 2.81 -20.08 25.45
CA ARG A 10 3.93 -19.14 25.31
C ARG A 10 3.47 -17.97 24.44
N THR A 11 3.97 -16.78 24.76
CA THR A 11 3.76 -15.58 23.94
C THR A 11 5.05 -15.26 23.21
N ILE A 12 4.94 -15.06 21.89
CA ILE A 12 6.00 -14.54 21.05
C ILE A 12 5.66 -13.10 20.72
N ILE A 13 6.64 -12.21 20.90
CA ILE A 13 6.56 -10.82 20.49
C ILE A 13 7.50 -10.67 19.29
N THR A 14 6.97 -10.22 18.16
CA THR A 14 7.72 -10.09 16.90
C THR A 14 7.29 -8.85 16.14
N ASN A 15 8.08 -8.42 15.15
CA ASN A 15 7.64 -7.45 14.16
C ASN A 15 6.86 -8.16 13.05
N ALA A 16 5.74 -7.59 12.63
CA ALA A 16 4.92 -8.07 11.52
C ALA A 16 4.34 -6.90 10.72
N VAL A 17 4.01 -7.14 9.45
CA VAL A 17 3.26 -6.17 8.64
C VAL A 17 1.82 -6.14 9.15
N CYS A 18 1.42 -5.02 9.76
CA CYS A 18 0.07 -4.82 10.30
C CYS A 18 -0.88 -4.12 9.31
N GLY A 19 -0.35 -3.73 8.14
CA GLY A 19 -1.14 -3.17 7.05
C GLY A 19 -0.27 -2.88 5.83
N SER A 20 -0.86 -2.98 4.64
CA SER A 20 -0.20 -2.60 3.39
C SER A 20 -1.18 -1.96 2.41
N ALA A 21 -0.69 -1.07 1.56
CA ALA A 21 -1.46 -0.51 0.45
C ALA A 21 -0.55 -0.22 -0.74
N SER A 22 -1.12 -0.22 -1.94
CA SER A 22 -0.46 0.20 -3.18
C SER A 22 -1.43 1.02 -4.02
N HIS A 23 -0.98 2.13 -4.57
CA HIS A 23 -1.78 3.00 -5.41
C HIS A 23 -0.97 3.49 -6.61
N ILE A 24 -1.66 3.59 -7.75
CA ILE A 24 -1.14 4.21 -8.97
C ILE A 24 -1.52 5.69 -8.93
N TYR A 25 -0.54 6.54 -9.20
CA TYR A 25 -0.66 8.00 -9.19
C TYR A 25 -0.38 8.54 -10.57
N GLN A 26 -1.12 9.58 -10.94
CA GLN A 26 -0.95 10.32 -12.18
C GLN A 26 -0.83 11.82 -11.88
N THR A 27 0.14 12.48 -12.50
CA THR A 27 0.32 13.93 -12.36
C THR A 27 0.84 14.53 -13.67
N THR A 28 0.66 15.83 -13.84
CA THR A 28 1.16 16.56 -15.01
C THR A 28 2.24 17.54 -14.58
N ILE A 29 3.45 17.34 -15.10
CA ILE A 29 4.58 18.25 -14.87
C ILE A 29 4.71 19.21 -16.06
N HIS A 30 4.77 20.50 -15.75
CA HIS A 30 4.93 21.56 -16.73
C HIS A 30 6.39 22.04 -16.78
N ILE A 31 6.97 22.09 -17.98
CA ILE A 31 8.33 22.57 -18.24
C ILE A 31 8.24 23.74 -19.21
N THR A 32 8.34 24.95 -18.68
CA THR A 32 8.48 26.16 -19.49
C THR A 32 9.89 26.18 -20.07
N ALA A 33 10.00 26.21 -21.39
CA ALA A 33 11.29 26.42 -22.02
C ALA A 33 11.77 27.86 -21.79
N ASN A 34 13.07 28.06 -21.88
CA ASN A 34 13.74 29.34 -21.88
C ASN A 34 13.11 30.34 -22.87
N GLU A 35 13.06 31.63 -22.50
CA GLU A 35 12.33 32.70 -23.20
C GLU A 35 12.67 32.87 -24.70
N ASN A 36 13.83 32.37 -25.12
CA ASN A 36 14.30 32.45 -26.52
C ASN A 36 14.11 31.15 -27.32
N ALA A 37 13.54 30.09 -26.73
CA ALA A 37 13.44 28.77 -27.36
C ALA A 37 12.10 28.09 -27.01
N TYR A 38 10.99 28.69 -27.44
CA TYR A 38 9.67 28.11 -27.25
C TYR A 38 9.54 26.76 -27.98
N PRO A 39 9.02 25.71 -27.31
CA PRO A 39 8.88 24.40 -27.90
C PRO A 39 7.82 24.45 -29.01
N SER A 40 8.14 23.90 -30.17
CA SER A 40 7.20 23.68 -31.28
C SER A 40 6.72 22.24 -31.37
N SER A 41 7.55 21.27 -30.96
CA SER A 41 7.21 19.84 -30.90
C SER A 41 7.97 19.12 -29.80
N VAL A 42 7.39 18.09 -29.19
CA VAL A 42 8.09 17.21 -28.25
C VAL A 42 8.61 15.99 -28.99
N LEU A 43 9.91 15.73 -28.89
CA LEU A 43 10.60 14.65 -29.61
C LEU A 43 10.76 13.39 -28.74
N GLY A 44 10.86 13.56 -27.42
CA GLY A 44 10.95 12.45 -26.49
C GLY A 44 11.06 12.91 -25.03
N CYS A 45 10.70 12.03 -24.12
CA CYS A 45 10.80 12.27 -22.68
C CYS A 45 11.27 11.00 -21.98
N THR A 46 12.22 11.13 -21.05
CA THR A 46 12.57 10.06 -20.11
C THR A 46 12.49 10.57 -18.68
N ILE A 47 12.16 9.66 -17.78
CA ILE A 47 12.08 9.93 -16.35
C ILE A 47 13.00 8.94 -15.64
N THR A 48 13.90 9.46 -14.81
CA THR A 48 14.98 8.70 -14.20
C THR A 48 15.17 9.11 -12.74
N ASN A 49 16.03 8.39 -12.02
CA ASN A 49 16.48 8.76 -10.68
C ASN A 49 15.33 9.01 -9.69
N ALA A 50 14.29 8.18 -9.78
CA ALA A 50 13.16 8.25 -8.88
C ALA A 50 13.55 7.68 -7.51
N GLU A 51 13.37 8.46 -6.46
CA GLU A 51 13.65 8.04 -5.09
C GLU A 51 12.60 8.55 -4.11
N ILE A 52 12.37 7.76 -3.07
CA ILE A 52 11.62 8.19 -1.90
C ILE A 52 12.58 8.97 -1.01
N VAL A 53 12.23 10.21 -0.72
CA VAL A 53 13.03 11.12 0.11
C VAL A 53 12.65 10.93 1.58
N HIS A 54 11.36 10.78 1.85
CA HIS A 54 10.85 10.70 3.21
C HIS A 54 9.50 9.98 3.27
N SER A 55 9.24 9.30 4.38
CA SER A 55 7.92 8.76 4.69
C SER A 55 7.59 9.00 6.17
N LYS A 56 6.35 9.42 6.44
CA LYS A 56 5.88 9.65 7.82
C LYS A 56 4.44 9.22 7.99
N PHE A 57 4.12 8.87 9.22
CA PHE A 57 2.75 8.76 9.65
C PHE A 57 2.13 10.16 9.76
N GLU A 58 0.93 10.34 9.25
CA GLU A 58 0.23 11.63 9.28
C GLU A 58 -0.96 11.61 10.23
N ASN A 59 -1.84 10.61 10.13
CA ASN A 59 -2.92 10.40 11.08
C ASN A 59 -3.35 8.92 11.09
N PHE A 60 -4.17 8.55 12.08
CA PHE A 60 -4.65 7.19 12.28
C PHE A 60 -6.06 7.21 12.83
N ASP A 61 -6.87 6.25 12.39
CA ASP A 61 -8.11 5.88 13.02
C ASP A 61 -8.14 4.34 13.23
N ARG A 62 -9.24 3.83 13.79
CA ARG A 62 -9.39 2.39 14.06
C ARG A 62 -9.36 1.51 12.81
N LYS A 63 -9.64 2.07 11.64
CA LYS A 63 -9.72 1.37 10.35
C LYS A 63 -8.52 1.67 9.46
N ASN A 64 -7.86 2.82 9.64
CA ASN A 64 -6.89 3.33 8.69
C ASN A 64 -5.66 3.91 9.34
N ILE A 65 -4.53 3.70 8.69
CA ILE A 65 -3.23 4.29 8.96
C ILE A 65 -2.88 5.15 7.75
N ASN A 66 -2.82 6.46 7.91
CA ASN A 66 -2.49 7.37 6.81
C ASN A 66 -0.99 7.68 6.83
N VAL A 67 -0.33 7.34 5.72
CA VAL A 67 1.12 7.50 5.53
C VAL A 67 1.36 8.47 4.40
N ARG A 68 2.12 9.53 4.68
CA ARG A 68 2.64 10.42 3.65
C ARG A 68 3.96 9.88 3.11
N VAL A 69 4.06 9.80 1.79
CA VAL A 69 5.29 9.41 1.07
C VAL A 69 5.70 10.56 0.17
N ASP A 70 6.87 11.12 0.47
CA ASP A 70 7.49 12.20 -0.28
C ASP A 70 8.64 11.64 -1.12
N GLY A 71 8.73 12.03 -2.38
CA GLY A 71 9.81 11.61 -3.25
C GLY A 71 10.02 12.55 -4.42
N LYS A 72 11.02 12.22 -5.23
CA LYS A 72 11.43 13.03 -6.38
C LYS A 72 11.94 12.17 -7.51
N PHE A 73 12.03 12.74 -8.69
CA PHE A 73 12.56 12.13 -9.90
C PHE A 73 13.11 13.19 -10.85
N GLU A 74 13.91 12.77 -11.82
CA GLU A 74 14.48 13.62 -12.86
C GLU A 74 13.75 13.40 -14.18
N ILE A 75 13.41 14.48 -14.87
CA ILE A 75 12.78 14.48 -16.18
C ILE A 75 13.76 15.07 -17.18
N HIS A 76 13.99 14.35 -18.26
CA HIS A 76 14.77 14.80 -19.40
C HIS A 76 13.85 14.82 -20.62
N VAL A 77 13.65 16.00 -21.21
CA VAL A 77 12.78 16.17 -22.38
C VAL A 77 13.58 16.72 -23.56
N TRP A 78 13.41 16.08 -24.71
CA TRP A 78 13.89 16.56 -26.01
C TRP A 78 12.74 17.20 -26.75
N TYR A 79 12.97 18.39 -27.29
CA TYR A 79 11.95 19.16 -27.99
C TYR A 79 12.58 19.94 -29.13
N GLU A 80 11.78 20.24 -30.14
CA GLU A 80 12.16 21.15 -31.21
C GLU A 80 11.86 22.59 -30.79
N ALA A 81 12.81 23.49 -31.02
CA ALA A 81 12.61 24.94 -30.90
C ALA A 81 13.51 25.65 -31.90
N ASN A 82 12.97 26.65 -32.60
CA ASN A 82 13.69 27.43 -33.62
C ASN A 82 14.37 26.58 -34.72
N GLY A 83 13.81 25.41 -35.04
CA GLY A 83 14.37 24.49 -36.06
C GLY A 83 15.50 23.58 -35.56
N ASP A 84 15.85 23.63 -34.26
CA ASP A 84 16.87 22.79 -33.64
C ASP A 84 16.30 21.90 -32.53
N THR A 85 16.99 20.78 -32.25
CA THR A 85 16.68 19.91 -31.10
C THR A 85 17.32 20.46 -29.83
N ASN A 86 16.50 20.71 -28.82
CA ASN A 86 16.90 21.16 -27.50
C ASN A 86 16.61 20.09 -26.45
N VAL A 87 17.33 20.15 -25.32
CA VAL A 87 17.11 19.27 -24.17
C VAL A 87 16.94 20.10 -22.90
N SER A 88 15.92 19.77 -22.11
CA SER A 88 15.71 20.35 -20.79
C SER A 88 15.70 19.27 -19.72
N LYS A 89 16.37 19.56 -18.60
CA LYS A 89 16.38 18.72 -17.39
C LYS A 89 15.60 19.43 -16.29
N LYS A 90 14.62 18.75 -15.69
CA LYS A 90 13.85 19.26 -14.55
C LYS A 90 13.69 18.21 -13.46
N TYR A 91 13.67 18.64 -12.21
CA TYR A 91 13.31 17.79 -11.07
C TYR A 91 11.80 17.86 -10.82
N GLY A 92 11.14 16.70 -10.76
CA GLY A 92 9.76 16.54 -10.32
C GLY A 92 9.72 16.03 -8.87
N ASN A 93 8.72 16.44 -8.11
CA ASN A 93 8.48 15.96 -6.74
C ASN A 93 7.06 15.39 -6.64
N PHE A 94 6.89 14.40 -5.76
CA PHE A 94 5.59 13.89 -5.34
C PHE A 94 5.45 13.87 -3.82
N SER A 95 4.23 14.03 -3.33
CA SER A 95 3.86 13.98 -1.90
C SER A 95 2.47 13.36 -1.81
N GLU A 96 2.42 12.03 -1.71
CA GLU A 96 1.18 11.28 -1.74
C GLU A 96 0.76 10.81 -0.35
N LEU A 97 -0.55 10.90 -0.08
CA LEU A 97 -1.15 10.35 1.13
C LEU A 97 -1.74 8.98 0.81
N ILE A 98 -1.14 7.92 1.37
CA ILE A 98 -1.56 6.54 1.19
C ILE A 98 -2.30 6.09 2.45
N GLN A 99 -3.56 5.70 2.26
CA GLN A 99 -4.39 5.09 3.29
C GLN A 99 -4.12 3.58 3.33
N VAL A 100 -3.63 3.10 4.47
CA VAL A 100 -3.34 1.70 4.73
C VAL A 100 -4.39 1.15 5.70
N GLU A 101 -4.97 0.00 5.38
CA GLU A 101 -5.92 -0.66 6.29
C GLU A 101 -5.22 -1.06 7.60
N ASN A 102 -5.87 -0.75 8.73
CA ASN A 102 -5.42 -1.08 10.07
C ASN A 102 -6.00 -2.44 10.48
N ILE A 103 -5.32 -3.53 10.09
CA ILE A 103 -5.80 -4.91 10.28
C ILE A 103 -5.95 -5.26 11.77
N GLU A 104 -5.12 -4.66 12.62
CA GLU A 104 -5.11 -4.92 14.06
C GLU A 104 -6.06 -3.98 14.85
N GLY A 105 -6.78 -3.08 14.18
CA GLY A 105 -7.76 -2.19 14.81
C GLY A 105 -7.15 -1.20 15.81
N ILE A 106 -5.85 -0.95 15.70
CA ILE A 106 -5.09 -0.28 16.75
C ILE A 106 -5.49 1.19 16.82
N SER A 107 -6.03 1.63 17.95
CA SER A 107 -6.50 3.01 18.11
C SER A 107 -5.37 3.98 18.49
N SER A 108 -5.52 5.25 18.12
CA SER A 108 -4.62 6.36 18.46
C SER A 108 -4.49 6.66 19.96
N ILE A 109 -5.30 6.02 20.80
CA ILE A 109 -5.34 6.26 22.25
C ILE A 109 -4.22 5.49 22.98
N GLU A 110 -3.63 4.48 22.34
CA GLU A 110 -2.46 3.76 22.87
C GLU A 110 -1.17 4.43 22.38
N GLY A 111 -0.75 5.49 23.07
CA GLY A 111 0.36 6.39 22.73
C GLY A 111 1.77 5.81 22.62
N ASN A 112 1.94 4.53 22.28
CA ASN A 112 3.23 3.88 22.00
C ASN A 112 3.42 3.67 20.50
N TYR A 113 3.55 4.77 19.77
CA TYR A 113 3.90 4.78 18.35
C TYR A 113 5.36 4.36 18.06
N PHE A 114 6.18 4.16 19.10
CA PHE A 114 7.63 3.98 19.00
C PHE A 114 8.08 2.68 18.31
N ASN A 115 7.21 1.67 18.21
CA ASN A 115 7.57 0.36 17.63
C ASN A 115 7.05 0.16 16.20
N ARG A 116 6.62 1.23 15.50
CA ARG A 116 6.14 1.13 14.12
C ARG A 116 7.12 1.69 13.10
N LEU A 117 7.28 0.99 12.00
CA LEU A 117 8.12 1.35 10.87
C LEU A 117 7.29 1.45 9.59
N ILE A 118 7.60 2.43 8.76
CA ILE A 118 7.07 2.55 7.40
C ILE A 118 8.09 1.98 6.43
N LEU A 119 7.69 1.00 5.64
CA LEU A 119 8.43 0.54 4.47
C LEU A 119 7.72 1.05 3.23
N ALA A 120 8.20 2.19 2.71
CA ALA A 120 7.68 2.77 1.47
C ALA A 120 8.59 2.39 0.29
N ARG A 121 7.99 2.10 -0.87
CA ARG A 121 8.70 1.72 -2.09
C ARG A 121 7.99 2.19 -3.35
N ILE A 122 8.78 2.54 -4.36
CA ILE A 122 8.31 2.75 -5.73
C ILE A 122 8.11 1.37 -6.36
N LYS A 123 6.85 0.96 -6.57
CA LYS A 123 6.46 -0.32 -7.16
C LYS A 123 6.61 -0.33 -8.68
N LYS A 124 6.28 0.79 -9.31
CA LYS A 124 6.54 1.07 -10.73
C LYS A 124 7.23 2.41 -10.81
N ASN A 125 8.40 2.42 -11.44
CA ASN A 125 9.13 3.65 -11.68
C ASN A 125 8.27 4.64 -12.48
N PRO A 126 8.41 5.95 -12.22
CA PRO A 126 7.69 6.95 -12.98
C PRO A 126 8.00 6.86 -14.47
N VAL A 127 6.96 6.88 -15.29
CA VAL A 127 7.04 6.85 -16.75
C VAL A 127 6.17 7.95 -17.35
N SER A 128 6.54 8.40 -18.55
CA SER A 128 5.72 9.35 -19.29
C SER A 128 4.65 8.58 -20.08
N HIS A 129 3.38 8.94 -19.88
CA HIS A 129 2.24 8.39 -20.62
C HIS A 129 1.79 9.26 -21.78
N GLY A 130 2.22 10.53 -21.79
CA GLY A 130 1.86 11.48 -22.83
C GLY A 130 2.60 12.79 -22.65
N THR A 131 2.89 13.44 -23.76
CA THR A 131 3.51 14.76 -23.80
C THR A 131 2.75 15.65 -24.77
N SER A 132 2.55 16.91 -24.41
CA SER A 132 1.94 17.90 -25.29
C SER A 132 2.56 19.28 -25.06
N ILE A 133 2.34 20.18 -26.00
CA ILE A 133 2.63 21.59 -25.82
C ILE A 133 1.31 22.28 -25.51
N VAL A 134 1.29 23.00 -24.40
CA VAL A 134 0.15 23.76 -23.92
C VAL A 134 0.54 25.23 -23.78
N ASP A 135 -0.42 26.13 -23.95
CA ASP A 135 -0.24 27.52 -23.60
C ASP A 135 -0.54 27.71 -22.11
N LEU A 136 0.45 28.13 -21.33
CA LEU A 136 0.27 28.55 -19.95
C LEU A 136 0.60 30.04 -19.85
N SER A 137 -0.44 30.86 -19.64
CA SER A 137 -0.31 32.32 -19.47
C SER A 137 0.38 33.03 -20.64
N GLY A 138 0.12 32.59 -21.87
CA GLY A 138 0.70 33.13 -23.10
C GLY A 138 2.07 32.54 -23.45
N VAL A 139 2.52 31.52 -22.71
CA VAL A 139 3.84 30.92 -22.87
C VAL A 139 3.71 29.44 -23.27
N PRO A 140 4.20 29.05 -24.46
CA PRO A 140 4.29 27.64 -24.86
C PRO A 140 5.11 26.83 -23.85
N THR A 141 4.46 25.84 -23.25
CA THR A 141 4.97 25.04 -22.15
C THR A 141 4.78 23.56 -22.45
N ILE A 142 5.80 22.75 -22.17
CA ILE A 142 5.70 21.30 -22.33
C ILE A 142 4.95 20.74 -21.12
N ALA A 143 3.85 20.03 -21.36
CA ALA A 143 3.13 19.25 -20.36
C ALA A 143 3.50 17.77 -20.50
N ILE A 144 3.88 17.13 -19.39
CA ILE A 144 4.31 15.74 -19.33
C ILE A 144 3.42 15.02 -18.33
N GLN A 145 2.63 14.08 -18.82
CA GLN A 145 1.82 13.19 -17.98
C GLN A 145 2.72 12.09 -17.44
N VAL A 146 2.82 12.02 -16.11
CA VAL A 146 3.66 11.08 -15.37
C VAL A 146 2.76 10.13 -14.61
N GLU A 147 3.00 8.83 -14.74
CA GLU A 147 2.37 7.79 -13.92
C GLU A 147 3.43 7.03 -13.15
N TYR A 148 3.14 6.66 -11.90
CA TYR A 148 3.99 5.83 -11.06
C TYR A 148 3.14 5.08 -10.04
N GLU A 149 3.69 4.02 -9.46
CA GLU A 149 3.00 3.26 -8.42
C GLU A 149 3.82 3.28 -7.12
N LEU A 150 3.18 3.64 -6.01
CA LEU A 150 3.78 3.61 -4.68
C LEU A 150 3.13 2.50 -3.85
N GLY A 151 3.95 1.78 -3.10
CA GLY A 151 3.49 0.79 -2.12
C GLY A 151 4.06 1.08 -0.74
N VAL A 152 3.22 0.95 0.28
CA VAL A 152 3.56 1.13 1.69
C VAL A 152 3.21 -0.12 2.47
N GLU A 153 4.11 -0.52 3.36
CA GLU A 153 3.85 -1.49 4.43
C GLU A 153 4.10 -0.80 5.76
N VAL A 154 3.15 -0.95 6.69
CA VAL A 154 3.31 -0.55 8.08
C VAL A 154 3.68 -1.79 8.87
N VAL A 155 4.84 -1.76 9.49
CA VAL A 155 5.34 -2.83 10.35
C VAL A 155 5.17 -2.40 11.80
N GLY A 156 4.65 -3.29 12.63
CA GLY A 156 4.46 -3.06 14.05
C GLY A 156 4.76 -4.32 14.87
N GLU A 157 4.68 -4.19 16.19
CA GLU A 157 4.80 -5.31 17.11
C GLU A 157 3.51 -6.15 17.12
N ALA A 158 3.63 -7.43 16.80
CA ALA A 158 2.57 -8.42 16.90
C ALA A 158 2.83 -9.40 18.04
N ARG A 159 1.76 -9.75 18.77
CA ARG A 159 1.78 -10.74 19.85
C ARG A 159 1.11 -12.02 19.40
N LEU A 160 1.90 -13.09 19.30
CA LEU A 160 1.43 -14.41 18.92
C LEU A 160 1.36 -15.28 20.18
N THR A 161 0.17 -15.82 20.47
CA THR A 161 -0.01 -16.76 21.57
C THR A 161 -0.02 -18.17 21.00
N ILE A 162 0.95 -18.98 21.40
CA ILE A 162 1.10 -20.36 20.93
C ILE A 162 0.90 -21.35 22.06
N LEU A 163 0.21 -22.45 21.76
CA LEU A 163 0.12 -23.60 22.64
C LEU A 163 1.32 -24.52 22.37
N THR A 164 2.17 -24.70 23.37
CA THR A 164 3.32 -25.60 23.27
C THR A 164 3.04 -26.93 23.95
N GLN A 165 3.38 -28.02 23.28
CA GLN A 165 3.38 -29.36 23.85
C GLN A 165 4.83 -29.77 24.12
N PRO A 166 5.13 -30.43 25.26
CA PRO A 166 6.44 -31.03 25.46
C PRO A 166 6.69 -32.04 24.34
N ILE A 167 7.83 -31.93 23.66
CA ILE A 167 8.27 -32.97 22.73
C ILE A 167 8.71 -34.15 23.60
N GLU A 168 7.85 -35.14 23.79
CA GLU A 168 8.29 -36.44 24.31
C GLU A 168 9.17 -37.06 23.22
N HIS A 169 10.45 -37.33 23.53
CA HIS A 169 11.37 -38.02 22.62
C HIS A 169 10.92 -39.48 22.46
N ASN A 170 9.85 -39.73 21.70
CA ASN A 170 9.63 -41.00 21.04
C ASN A 170 8.69 -40.88 19.84
N VAL A 171 9.27 -41.15 18.67
CA VAL A 171 8.70 -41.53 17.36
C VAL A 171 7.84 -40.56 16.52
N GLU A 172 8.34 -40.38 15.30
CA GLU A 172 7.70 -40.45 13.96
C GLU A 172 6.27 -39.91 13.75
N SER A 173 6.18 -39.10 12.68
CA SER A 173 5.00 -38.53 12.03
C SER A 173 4.42 -37.25 12.66
N TYR A 174 4.64 -36.16 11.95
CA TYR A 174 3.95 -34.89 12.12
C TYR A 174 2.52 -35.04 11.58
N GLU A 175 1.61 -35.56 12.41
CA GLU A 175 0.19 -35.30 12.20
C GLU A 175 -0.11 -33.87 12.66
N THR A 176 -0.66 -33.05 11.77
CA THR A 176 -1.11 -31.70 12.10
C THR A 176 -2.26 -31.79 13.12
N ILE A 177 -1.94 -31.65 14.39
CA ILE A 177 -2.94 -31.58 15.47
C ILE A 177 -3.59 -30.19 15.42
N ILE A 178 -4.68 -30.05 14.67
CA ILE A 178 -5.55 -28.86 14.79
C ILE A 178 -6.32 -28.99 16.11
N PRO A 179 -6.20 -28.03 17.06
CA PRO A 179 -6.98 -28.07 18.29
C PRO A 179 -8.47 -28.12 18.00
N ALA A 180 -9.20 -29.05 18.62
CA ALA A 180 -10.64 -29.24 18.42
C ALA A 180 -11.48 -27.95 18.65
N ALA A 181 -10.96 -27.01 19.44
CA ALA A 181 -11.58 -25.70 19.64
C ALA A 181 -11.66 -24.86 18.35
N ILE A 182 -10.62 -24.89 17.50
CA ILE A 182 -10.61 -24.20 16.19
C ILE A 182 -11.66 -24.82 15.27
N TYR A 183 -11.75 -26.15 15.26
CA TYR A 183 -12.75 -26.89 14.46
C TYR A 183 -14.20 -26.58 14.88
N LEU A 184 -14.42 -26.35 16.18
CA LEU A 184 -15.73 -25.99 16.72
C LEU A 184 -16.13 -24.55 16.38
N GLU A 185 -15.18 -23.61 16.42
CA GLU A 185 -15.42 -22.23 15.99
C GLU A 185 -15.69 -22.12 14.49
N GLU A 186 -14.91 -22.83 13.66
CA GLU A 186 -15.13 -22.89 12.22
C GLU A 186 -16.49 -23.49 11.87
N LYS A 187 -16.92 -24.55 12.57
CA LYS A 187 -18.26 -25.14 12.39
C LYS A 187 -19.37 -24.18 12.76
N LYS A 188 -19.28 -23.51 13.91
CA LYS A 188 -20.28 -22.51 14.33
C LYS A 188 -20.39 -21.37 13.33
N ALA A 189 -19.27 -20.79 12.91
CA ALA A 189 -19.26 -19.72 11.92
C ALA A 189 -19.83 -20.16 10.55
N THR A 190 -19.69 -21.44 10.19
CA THR A 190 -20.25 -22.01 8.95
C THR A 190 -21.75 -22.29 9.05
N GLU A 191 -22.24 -22.66 10.24
CA GLU A 191 -23.66 -22.88 10.52
C GLU A 191 -24.43 -21.56 10.58
N GLU A 192 -23.89 -20.55 11.27
CA GLU A 192 -24.47 -19.19 11.34
C GLU A 192 -24.65 -18.58 9.93
N LYS A 193 -23.62 -18.67 9.06
CA LYS A 193 -23.72 -18.21 7.66
C LYS A 193 -24.74 -18.98 6.81
N LYS A 194 -25.07 -20.22 7.17
CA LYS A 194 -26.11 -21.00 6.48
C LYS A 194 -27.51 -20.63 6.95
N GLU A 195 -27.67 -20.25 8.22
CA GLU A 195 -28.93 -19.75 8.76
C GLU A 195 -29.25 -18.36 8.21
N GLU A 196 -28.30 -17.43 8.18
CA GLU A 196 -28.48 -16.10 7.58
C GLU A 196 -28.93 -16.18 6.11
N LYS A 197 -28.30 -17.06 5.31
CA LYS A 197 -28.69 -17.29 3.91
C LYS A 197 -30.07 -17.92 3.73
N LYS A 198 -30.56 -18.67 4.72
CA LYS A 198 -31.92 -19.24 4.68
C LYS A 198 -32.96 -18.17 5.00
N GLU A 199 -32.67 -17.30 5.96
CA GLU A 199 -33.56 -16.19 6.33
C GLU A 199 -33.67 -15.16 5.19
N GLU A 200 -32.55 -14.81 4.53
CA GLU A 200 -32.58 -13.92 3.37
C GLU A 200 -33.43 -14.48 2.21
N LYS A 201 -33.32 -15.79 1.93
CA LYS A 201 -34.14 -16.43 0.88
C LYS A 201 -35.62 -16.41 1.20
N LYS A 202 -35.99 -16.67 2.46
CA LYS A 202 -37.38 -16.65 2.93
C LYS A 202 -37.99 -15.25 2.81
N ALA A 203 -37.23 -14.23 3.22
CA ALA A 203 -37.66 -12.82 3.10
C ALA A 203 -37.77 -12.32 1.64
N THR A 204 -37.09 -12.99 0.70
CA THR A 204 -37.16 -12.65 -0.73
C THR A 204 -38.33 -13.34 -1.44
N GLU A 205 -38.76 -14.52 -0.96
CA GLU A 205 -39.93 -15.24 -1.47
C GLU A 205 -41.24 -14.63 -0.96
N GLU A 206 -41.32 -14.15 0.28
CA GLU A 206 -42.51 -13.46 0.83
C GLU A 206 -42.78 -12.08 0.21
N LYS A 207 -41.84 -11.51 -0.56
CA LYS A 207 -42.02 -10.25 -1.30
C LYS A 207 -42.46 -10.44 -2.77
N LYS A 208 -42.66 -11.69 -3.20
CA LYS A 208 -43.09 -12.05 -4.57
C LYS A 208 -44.52 -12.60 -4.68
N GLU A 209 -45.23 -12.75 -3.55
CA GLU A 209 -46.70 -12.87 -3.49
C GLU A 209 -47.34 -11.51 -3.19
#